data_AF-A0AAD9WSB6-F1
#
_entry.id   AF-A0AAD9WSB6-F1
#
_cell.length_a   1.000
_cell.length_b   1.000
_cell.length_c   1.000
_cell.angle_alpha   90.00
_cell.angle_beta   90.00
_cell.angle_gamma   90.00
#
_symmetry.space_group_name_H-M   'P 1'
#
loop_
_entity.id
_entity.type
_entity.pdbx_description
1 polymer ?
#
loop_
_entity_poly.entity_id
_entity_poly.type
_entity_poly.pdbx_seq_one_letter_code
_entity_poly.pdbx_strand_id
1 'polypeptide(L)'
;MGAPNECHLLIILSDDDCWSLFKAYSFECREIASYGNIGLIRQKVIEKCKGLPLAVNTLAGLLHSKQEREDEWLETLNNKMWDLLEERDDIHATLKLSYYYLPSHLKRCFAHCAIFLEDYEFREEELILLWMAEGLIQPSKENQQLEDLGHEYFIALLSRSFFQQSNINESKHTMHDLVHKLAKWASGGTCYHLGDMSGATKQLRSFEKVCHLSFARGDVDGKCKFEVLNEVEQVDKRLRTFLPLYFNKVYGRRYITQTVIIDLLPKFRRLRMLSLEGYYVREFPESFGDLRHLRFLNLFGAMTKSLPESTSSLLNLHILKLKDCSSLRKLPFKIRNLINLRYLDIIGVYLDEMPLGMNEFKCLQFIVGKGFGIGLKNLKNLKSLCGKHCISRLENVVDLHETGELILNDKQKLKVLQL
;
A
#
# COMPACT_ATOMS: atom_id res chain seq x y z
N MET A 1 -12.41 12.19 43.78
CA MET A 1 -11.58 13.31 43.28
C MET A 1 -10.78 12.76 42.12
N GLY A 2 -11.09 13.17 40.89
CA GLY A 2 -10.32 12.75 39.72
C GLY A 2 -8.98 13.47 39.70
N ALA A 3 -7.89 12.75 39.45
CA ALA A 3 -6.58 13.36 39.29
C ALA A 3 -6.63 14.39 38.15
N PRO A 4 -5.97 15.56 38.28
CA PRO A 4 -5.89 16.53 37.20
C PRO A 4 -5.14 15.89 36.02
N ASN A 5 -5.70 15.99 34.82
CA ASN A 5 -4.99 15.68 33.59
C ASN A 5 -3.81 16.67 33.46
N GLU A 6 -2.61 16.26 33.86
CA GLU A 6 -1.38 17.01 33.57
C GLU A 6 -1.12 16.93 32.06
N CYS A 7 -1.48 18.00 31.35
CA CYS A 7 -1.11 18.18 29.95
C CYS A 7 0.35 18.63 29.87
N HIS A 8 1.24 17.75 29.40
CA HIS A 8 2.61 18.13 29.06
C HIS A 8 2.64 18.85 27.71
N LEU A 9 2.97 20.14 27.71
CA LEU A 9 3.28 20.89 26.51
C LEU A 9 4.62 20.40 25.96
N LEU A 10 4.60 19.75 24.80
CA LEU A 10 5.82 19.43 24.06
C LEU A 10 6.43 20.74 23.54
N ILE A 11 7.66 21.01 23.99
CA ILE A 11 8.41 22.21 23.62
C ILE A 11 9.11 21.93 22.27
N ILE A 12 9.23 22.98 21.44
CA ILE A 12 10.07 22.94 20.24
C ILE A 12 11.54 22.66 20.61
N LEU A 13 12.29 22.07 19.68
CA LEU A 13 13.72 21.83 19.88
C LEU A 13 14.49 23.14 19.99
N SER A 14 15.54 23.14 20.80
CA SER A 14 16.53 24.21 20.80
C SER A 14 17.32 24.22 19.48
N ASP A 15 17.96 25.35 19.15
CA ASP A 15 18.79 25.48 17.96
C ASP A 15 19.94 24.45 17.91
N ASP A 16 20.51 24.11 19.08
CA ASP A 16 21.56 23.10 19.22
C ASP A 16 21.01 21.68 19.03
N ASP A 17 19.84 21.38 19.58
CA ASP A 17 19.17 20.08 19.42
C ASP A 17 18.69 19.89 17.97
N CYS A 18 18.11 20.93 17.36
CA CYS A 18 17.75 20.94 15.95
C CYS A 18 18.95 20.59 15.07
N TRP A 19 20.09 21.25 15.30
CA TRP A 19 21.28 21.00 14.51
C TRP A 19 21.86 19.61 14.78
N SER A 20 21.79 19.13 16.02
CA SER A 20 22.23 17.78 16.38
C SER A 20 21.39 16.70 15.72
N LEU A 21 20.06 16.86 15.72
CA LEU A 21 19.12 15.98 15.04
C LEU A 21 19.35 15.98 13.52
N PHE A 22 19.48 17.17 12.93
CA PHE A 22 19.77 17.33 11.50
C PHE A 22 21.03 16.55 11.13
N LYS A 23 22.13 16.74 11.88
CA LYS A 23 23.40 16.08 11.60
C LYS A 23 23.30 14.56 11.71
N ALA A 24 22.61 14.06 12.72
CA ALA A 24 22.42 12.63 12.93
C ALA A 24 21.72 11.97 11.73
N TYR A 25 20.75 12.68 11.14
CA TYR A 25 19.95 12.16 10.03
C TYR A 25 20.60 12.35 8.66
N SER A 26 21.37 13.43 8.44
CA SER A 26 21.94 13.73 7.13
C SER A 26 23.34 13.14 6.87
N PHE A 27 24.11 12.81 7.91
CA PHE A 27 25.55 12.51 7.79
C PHE A 27 26.00 11.11 8.23
N GLU A 28 25.09 10.18 8.61
CA GLU A 28 25.35 8.77 8.99
C GLU A 28 26.84 8.36 9.05
N CYS A 29 27.56 8.83 10.08
CA CYS A 29 28.97 8.51 10.35
C CYS A 29 30.05 9.06 9.37
N ARG A 30 29.99 10.32 8.91
CA ARG A 30 31.12 10.99 8.23
C ARG A 30 31.49 12.34 8.85
N GLU A 31 32.78 12.66 8.82
CA GLU A 31 33.32 13.90 9.41
C GLU A 31 32.80 15.15 8.71
N ILE A 32 32.17 16.02 9.50
CA ILE A 32 31.61 17.33 9.13
C ILE A 32 32.71 18.32 8.68
N ALA A 33 33.98 17.99 8.93
CA ALA A 33 35.13 18.87 8.78
C ALA A 33 35.46 19.27 7.32
N SER A 34 34.80 18.70 6.31
CA SER A 34 35.03 19.00 4.89
C SER A 34 34.16 20.13 4.30
N TYR A 35 33.16 20.65 5.03
CA TYR A 35 32.23 21.67 4.52
C TYR A 35 32.65 23.10 4.92
N GLY A 36 32.91 23.95 3.92
CA GLY A 36 33.38 25.32 4.13
C GLY A 36 32.31 26.27 4.69
N ASN A 37 31.04 26.07 4.35
CA ASN A 37 29.92 26.93 4.75
C ASN A 37 28.95 26.25 5.73
N ILE A 38 29.43 25.32 6.56
CA ILE A 38 28.60 24.59 7.53
C ILE A 38 27.81 25.52 8.47
N GLY A 39 28.38 26.68 8.83
CA GLY A 39 27.71 27.70 9.65
C GLY A 39 26.49 28.32 8.96
N LEU A 40 26.60 28.63 7.66
CA LEU A 40 25.48 29.17 6.87
C LEU A 40 24.38 28.13 6.67
N ILE A 41 24.76 26.87 6.44
CA ILE A 41 23.81 25.75 6.34
C ILE A 41 23.05 25.59 7.67
N ARG A 42 23.78 25.58 8.79
CA ARG A 42 23.19 25.49 10.13
C ARG A 42 22.15 26.58 10.36
N GLN A 43 22.51 27.84 10.10
CA GLN A 43 21.62 28.98 10.30
C GLN A 43 20.31 28.81 9.49
N LYS A 44 20.41 28.43 8.22
CA LYS A 44 19.24 28.25 7.36
C LYS A 44 18.38 27.07 7.77
N VAL A 45 18.99 25.96 8.17
CA VAL A 45 18.23 24.79 8.66
C VAL A 45 17.39 25.17 9.88
N ILE A 46 17.98 25.89 10.84
CA ILE A 46 17.28 26.35 12.04
C ILE A 46 16.13 27.30 11.67
N GLU A 47 16.41 28.32 10.85
CA GLU A 47 15.43 29.30 10.40
C GLU A 47 14.23 28.66 9.69
N LYS A 48 14.50 27.71 8.78
CA LYS A 48 13.45 27.06 7.99
C LYS A 48 12.66 26.02 8.78
N CYS A 49 13.26 25.33 9.75
CA CYS A 49 12.59 24.26 10.50
C CYS A 49 11.90 24.74 11.79
N LYS A 50 12.23 25.93 12.31
CA LYS A 50 11.56 26.58 13.46
C LYS A 50 11.40 25.64 14.68
N GLY A 51 12.40 24.81 14.96
CA GLY A 51 12.37 23.91 16.12
C GLY A 51 11.57 22.62 15.94
N LEU A 52 10.93 22.37 14.78
CA LEU A 52 10.04 21.23 14.57
C LEU A 52 10.84 19.96 14.15
N PRO A 53 10.85 18.88 14.96
CA PRO A 53 11.64 17.67 14.66
C PRO A 53 11.32 17.06 13.30
N LEU A 54 10.02 17.00 12.94
CA LEU A 54 9.59 16.46 11.65
C LEU A 54 10.09 17.30 10.47
N ALA A 55 10.08 18.62 10.60
CA ALA A 55 10.61 19.51 9.57
C ALA A 55 12.13 19.31 9.42
N VAL A 56 12.86 19.18 10.54
CA VAL A 56 14.29 18.90 10.54
C VAL A 56 14.60 17.59 9.81
N ASN A 57 13.95 16.48 10.18
CA ASN A 57 14.19 15.18 9.55
C ASN A 57 13.83 15.19 8.06
N THR A 58 12.72 15.83 7.70
CA THR A 58 12.28 15.93 6.30
C THR A 58 13.27 16.74 5.46
N LEU A 59 13.80 17.84 6.00
CA LEU A 59 14.83 18.64 5.32
C LEU A 59 16.16 17.89 5.23
N ALA A 60 16.56 17.21 6.30
CA ALA A 60 17.76 16.39 6.32
C ALA A 60 17.71 15.28 5.26
N GLY A 61 16.61 14.52 5.19
CA GLY A 61 16.40 13.49 4.18
C GLY A 61 16.36 14.04 2.74
N LEU A 62 15.79 15.23 2.54
CA LEU A 62 15.82 15.93 1.25
C LEU A 62 17.27 16.24 0.83
N LEU A 63 18.04 16.87 1.71
CA LEU A 63 19.41 17.29 1.43
C LEU A 63 20.36 16.10 1.27
N HIS A 64 20.18 15.05 2.06
CA HIS A 64 20.91 13.79 1.92
C HIS A 64 20.76 13.18 0.52
N SER A 65 19.59 13.32 -0.12
CA SER A 65 19.36 12.80 -1.47
C SER A 65 20.09 13.54 -2.61
N LYS A 66 20.85 14.61 -2.32
CA LYS A 66 21.54 15.49 -3.28
C LYS A 66 23.05 15.25 -3.43
N GLN A 67 23.50 14.00 -3.24
CA GLN A 67 24.88 13.56 -3.51
C GLN A 67 26.00 14.42 -2.86
N GLU A 68 25.77 14.92 -1.65
CA GLU A 68 26.82 15.53 -0.79
C GLU A 68 27.53 16.77 -1.39
N ARG A 69 26.86 17.50 -2.28
CA ARG A 69 27.36 18.77 -2.83
C ARG A 69 26.84 19.97 -2.04
N GLU A 70 27.76 20.67 -1.38
CA GLU A 70 27.47 21.83 -0.53
C GLU A 70 26.70 22.95 -1.27
N ASP A 71 27.04 23.14 -2.54
CA ASP A 71 26.39 24.06 -3.47
C ASP A 71 24.92 23.69 -3.73
N GLU A 72 24.61 22.41 -3.94
CA GLU A 72 23.21 21.96 -4.14
C GLU A 72 22.37 22.11 -2.86
N TRP A 73 23.00 21.97 -1.69
CA TRP A 73 22.33 22.20 -0.41
C TRP A 73 21.96 23.67 -0.24
N LEU A 74 22.92 24.57 -0.49
CA LEU A 74 22.69 26.00 -0.41
C LEU A 74 21.68 26.48 -1.46
N GLU A 75 21.69 25.92 -2.68
CA GLU A 75 20.68 26.22 -3.70
C GLU A 75 19.26 25.85 -3.20
N THR A 76 19.11 24.67 -2.60
CA THR A 76 17.84 24.20 -2.06
C THR A 76 17.36 25.06 -0.89
N LEU A 77 18.26 25.45 0.02
CA LEU A 77 17.94 26.28 1.19
C LEU A 77 17.65 27.75 0.82
N ASN A 78 18.18 28.23 -0.32
CA ASN A 78 17.97 29.58 -0.83
C ASN A 78 16.80 29.69 -1.83
N ASN A 79 16.11 28.60 -2.12
CA ASN A 79 15.12 28.59 -3.19
C ASN A 79 13.93 29.52 -2.87
N LYS A 80 13.58 30.41 -3.81
CA LYS A 80 12.40 31.29 -3.72
C LYS A 80 11.07 30.53 -3.54
N MET A 81 11.06 29.22 -3.79
CA MET A 81 9.93 28.36 -3.45
C MET A 81 9.55 28.47 -1.97
N TRP A 82 10.49 28.69 -1.04
CA TRP A 82 10.16 28.85 0.39
C TRP A 82 9.11 29.95 0.62
N ASP A 83 9.24 31.09 -0.05
CA ASP A 83 8.34 32.24 0.10
C ASP A 83 6.93 31.92 -0.45
N LEU A 84 6.86 31.16 -1.54
CA LEU A 84 5.58 30.75 -2.16
C LEU A 84 4.82 29.71 -1.34
N LEU A 85 5.50 28.99 -0.45
CA LEU A 85 4.95 27.85 0.29
C LEU A 85 4.38 28.23 1.66
N GLU A 86 4.84 29.34 2.25
CA GLU A 86 4.36 29.83 3.56
C GLU A 86 2.96 30.48 3.49
N GLU A 87 2.49 30.94 2.32
CA GLU A 87 1.30 31.79 2.24
C GLU A 87 -0.05 31.06 2.09
N ARG A 88 -0.09 29.74 1.89
CA ARG A 88 -1.30 29.11 1.29
C ARG A 88 -2.03 28.02 2.07
N ASP A 89 -1.42 27.29 3.01
CA ASP A 89 -2.10 26.18 3.71
C ASP A 89 -1.46 25.89 5.09
N ASP A 90 -2.16 25.16 5.97
CA ASP A 90 -1.69 24.69 7.29
C ASP A 90 -0.53 23.66 7.25
N ILE A 91 0.06 23.42 6.07
CA ILE A 91 1.15 22.46 5.88
C ILE A 91 2.48 23.22 5.82
N HIS A 92 3.38 22.86 6.74
CA HIS A 92 4.70 23.47 6.86
C HIS A 92 5.49 23.45 5.54
N ALA A 93 6.13 24.58 5.20
CA ALA A 93 6.81 24.79 3.92
C ALA A 93 7.88 23.71 3.64
N THR A 94 8.61 23.26 4.66
CA THR A 94 9.61 22.19 4.54
C THR A 94 9.04 20.88 4.01
N LEU A 95 7.84 20.51 4.47
CA LEU A 95 7.16 19.28 4.03
C LEU A 95 6.77 19.39 2.56
N LYS A 96 6.18 20.53 2.18
CA LYS A 96 5.84 20.83 0.77
C LYS A 96 7.10 20.79 -0.10
N LEU A 97 8.20 21.40 0.34
CA LEU A 97 9.45 21.43 -0.42
C LEU A 97 9.99 20.03 -0.65
N SER A 98 10.04 19.18 0.39
CA SER A 98 10.48 17.79 0.23
C SER A 98 9.65 17.04 -0.81
N TYR A 99 8.33 17.28 -0.84
CA TYR A 99 7.45 16.75 -1.89
C TYR A 99 7.77 17.33 -3.27
N TYR A 100 7.96 18.65 -3.41
CA TYR A 100 8.29 19.26 -4.69
C TYR A 100 9.60 18.74 -5.29
N TYR A 101 10.55 18.36 -4.47
CA TYR A 101 11.82 17.77 -4.88
C TYR A 101 11.76 16.24 -5.05
N LEU A 102 10.59 15.60 -4.90
CA LEU A 102 10.42 14.21 -5.30
C LEU A 102 10.38 14.08 -6.83
N PRO A 103 10.99 13.03 -7.40
CA PRO A 103 10.72 12.60 -8.77
C PRO A 103 9.23 12.40 -9.04
N SER A 104 8.80 12.59 -10.28
CA SER A 104 7.37 12.54 -10.67
C SER A 104 6.69 11.20 -10.39
N HIS A 105 7.43 10.08 -10.42
CA HIS A 105 6.89 8.77 -10.07
C HIS A 105 6.66 8.64 -8.55
N LEU A 106 7.59 9.12 -7.71
CA LEU A 106 7.43 9.12 -6.25
C LEU A 106 6.34 10.09 -5.79
N LYS A 107 6.20 11.26 -6.43
CA LYS A 107 5.08 12.19 -6.16
C LYS A 107 3.72 11.51 -6.31
N ARG A 108 3.54 10.74 -7.39
CA ARG A 108 2.30 10.00 -7.65
C ARG A 108 2.07 8.88 -6.63
N CYS A 109 3.12 8.14 -6.27
CA CYS A 109 3.04 7.10 -5.25
C CYS A 109 2.68 7.67 -3.87
N PHE A 110 3.33 8.76 -3.47
CA PHE A 110 3.06 9.47 -2.23
C PHE A 110 1.65 10.08 -2.19
N ALA A 111 1.21 10.74 -3.26
CA ALA A 111 -0.13 11.29 -3.36
C ALA A 111 -1.22 10.20 -3.23
N HIS A 112 -0.97 8.99 -3.73
CA HIS A 112 -1.87 7.85 -3.57
C HIS A 112 -1.97 7.37 -2.10
N CYS A 113 -0.95 7.59 -1.27
CA CYS A 113 -0.99 7.22 0.15
C CYS A 113 -2.04 8.01 0.96
N ALA A 114 -2.61 9.09 0.40
CA ALA A 114 -3.77 9.77 0.96
C ALA A 114 -5.01 8.86 1.09
N ILE A 115 -5.00 7.68 0.46
CA ILE A 115 -6.04 6.66 0.59
C ILE A 115 -6.10 6.07 2.01
N PHE A 116 -5.00 6.11 2.76
CA PHE A 116 -4.98 5.64 4.15
C PHE A 116 -5.61 6.66 5.10
N LEU A 117 -5.90 6.22 6.31
CA LEU A 117 -6.27 7.11 7.39
C LEU A 117 -5.05 7.69 8.10
N GLU A 118 -5.27 8.75 8.86
CA GLU A 118 -4.28 9.26 9.81
C GLU A 118 -3.85 8.13 10.77
N ASP A 119 -2.54 8.03 11.00
CA ASP A 119 -1.89 7.01 11.83
C ASP A 119 -2.16 5.55 11.43
N TYR A 120 -2.69 5.30 10.23
CA TYR A 120 -2.93 3.94 9.76
C TYR A 120 -1.61 3.18 9.61
N GLU A 121 -1.51 2.02 10.26
CA GLU A 121 -0.35 1.14 10.10
C GLU A 121 -0.48 0.26 8.86
N PHE A 122 0.50 0.32 7.97
CA PHE A 122 0.55 -0.52 6.77
C PHE A 122 1.88 -1.28 6.67
N ARG A 123 1.84 -2.42 5.97
CA ARG A 123 3.06 -3.14 5.60
C ARG A 123 3.61 -2.61 4.27
N GLU A 124 4.92 -2.71 4.11
CA GLU A 124 5.59 -2.32 2.87
C GLU A 124 4.99 -3.05 1.66
N GLU A 125 4.86 -4.36 1.75
CA GLU A 125 4.39 -5.19 0.63
C GLU A 125 2.94 -4.86 0.26
N GLU A 126 2.11 -4.50 1.24
CA GLU A 126 0.75 -4.06 0.97
C GLU A 126 0.76 -2.80 0.12
N LEU A 127 1.53 -1.78 0.51
CA LEU A 127 1.61 -0.52 -0.21
C LEU A 127 2.17 -0.69 -1.62
N ILE A 128 3.22 -1.50 -1.79
CA ILE A 128 3.78 -1.81 -3.11
C ILE A 128 2.71 -2.44 -4.02
N LEU A 129 1.95 -3.42 -3.51
CA LEU A 129 0.88 -4.05 -4.25
C LEU A 129 -0.23 -3.04 -4.64
N LEU A 130 -0.52 -2.04 -3.79
CA LEU A 130 -1.44 -0.96 -4.13
C LEU A 130 -0.91 -0.12 -5.31
N TRP A 131 0.36 0.29 -5.27
CA TRP A 131 1.00 1.05 -6.33
C TRP A 131 1.08 0.27 -7.65
N MET A 132 1.35 -1.03 -7.58
CA MET A 132 1.33 -1.92 -8.75
C MET A 132 -0.06 -1.99 -9.37
N ALA A 133 -1.11 -2.16 -8.55
CA ALA A 133 -2.49 -2.24 -9.01
C ALA A 133 -2.92 -0.96 -9.74
N GLU A 134 -2.56 0.21 -9.20
CA GLU A 134 -2.86 1.49 -9.85
C GLU A 134 -1.96 1.80 -11.05
N GLY A 135 -0.89 1.02 -11.27
CA GLY A 135 0.07 1.23 -12.36
C GLY A 135 1.00 2.42 -12.12
N LEU A 136 1.30 2.71 -10.85
CA LEU A 136 2.19 3.79 -10.44
C LEU A 136 3.67 3.39 -10.54
N ILE A 137 3.96 2.09 -10.45
CA ILE A 137 5.29 1.53 -10.68
C ILE A 137 5.43 1.22 -12.17
N GLN A 138 6.34 1.92 -12.84
CA GLN A 138 6.59 1.79 -14.28
C GLN A 138 8.04 1.33 -14.49
N PRO A 139 8.26 0.13 -15.08
CA PRO A 139 9.60 -0.38 -15.28
C PRO A 139 10.34 0.48 -16.31
N SER A 140 11.60 0.78 -16.02
CA SER A 140 12.46 1.59 -16.89
C SER A 140 13.35 0.74 -17.81
N LYS A 141 13.52 -0.54 -17.48
CA LYS A 141 14.36 -1.50 -18.18
C LYS A 141 13.56 -2.76 -18.51
N GLU A 142 13.88 -3.39 -19.63
CA GLU A 142 13.34 -4.72 -19.94
C GLU A 142 13.75 -5.70 -18.83
N ASN A 143 12.79 -6.47 -18.31
CA ASN A 143 12.93 -7.46 -17.23
C ASN A 143 13.06 -6.96 -15.78
N GLN A 144 12.93 -5.65 -15.51
CA GLN A 144 12.87 -5.14 -14.13
C GLN A 144 11.61 -5.68 -13.40
N GLN A 145 11.80 -6.30 -12.23
CA GLN A 145 10.68 -6.74 -11.39
C GLN A 145 9.99 -5.53 -10.75
N LEU A 146 8.67 -5.52 -10.74
CA LEU A 146 7.89 -4.37 -10.25
C LEU A 146 7.95 -4.27 -8.72
N GLU A 147 8.07 -5.41 -8.06
CA GLU A 147 8.20 -5.55 -6.61
C GLU A 147 9.53 -4.94 -6.13
N ASP A 148 10.64 -5.27 -6.79
CA ASP A 148 11.96 -4.73 -6.47
C ASP A 148 11.98 -3.20 -6.71
N LEU A 149 11.40 -2.72 -7.82
CA LEU A 149 11.27 -1.28 -8.08
C LEU A 149 10.32 -0.58 -7.09
N GLY A 150 9.24 -1.25 -6.67
CA GLY A 150 8.34 -0.75 -5.63
C GLY A 150 9.04 -0.61 -4.28
N HIS A 151 9.91 -1.56 -3.93
CA HIS A 151 10.76 -1.49 -2.75
C HIS A 151 11.71 -0.29 -2.82
N GLU A 152 12.38 -0.06 -3.95
CA GLU A 152 13.21 1.14 -4.16
C GLU A 152 12.42 2.43 -3.94
N TYR A 153 11.17 2.50 -4.44
CA TYR A 153 10.30 3.66 -4.26
C TYR A 153 9.90 3.86 -2.80
N PHE A 154 9.62 2.76 -2.10
CA PHE A 154 9.30 2.78 -0.69
C PHE A 154 10.46 3.31 0.15
N ILE A 155 11.67 2.77 -0.06
CA ILE A 155 12.89 3.20 0.64
C ILE A 155 13.19 4.67 0.36
N ALA A 156 12.98 5.16 -0.86
CA ALA A 156 13.18 6.57 -1.20
C ALA A 156 12.19 7.52 -0.49
N LEU A 157 10.98 7.06 -0.18
CA LEU A 157 10.00 7.83 0.62
C LEU A 157 10.32 7.72 2.12
N LEU A 158 10.74 6.55 2.58
CA LEU A 158 11.18 6.31 3.96
C LEU A 158 12.39 7.16 4.33
N SER A 159 13.41 7.23 3.46
CA SER A 159 14.62 8.03 3.68
C SER A 159 14.38 9.54 3.72
N ARG A 160 13.22 10.00 3.24
CA ARG A 160 12.76 11.39 3.31
C ARG A 160 11.76 11.65 4.45
N SER A 161 11.63 10.69 5.36
CA SER A 161 10.72 10.73 6.52
C SER A 161 9.24 10.88 6.15
N PHE A 162 8.84 10.53 4.91
CA PHE A 162 7.41 10.48 4.55
C PHE A 162 6.70 9.31 5.23
N PHE A 163 7.45 8.26 5.54
CA PHE A 163 7.00 7.12 6.34
C PHE A 163 7.88 7.01 7.59
N GLN A 164 7.33 6.40 8.62
CA GLN A 164 8.02 6.14 9.87
C GLN A 164 7.74 4.69 10.27
N GLN A 165 8.69 4.04 10.95
CA GLN A 165 8.44 2.73 11.52
C GLN A 165 7.38 2.86 12.62
N SER A 166 6.45 1.91 12.69
CA SER A 166 5.40 1.95 13.71
C SER A 166 5.99 1.66 15.09
N ASN A 167 5.57 2.45 16.08
CA ASN A 167 5.89 2.24 17.49
C ASN A 167 5.14 1.04 18.11
N ILE A 168 4.09 0.55 17.45
CA ILE A 168 3.26 -0.57 17.92
C ILE A 168 3.78 -1.90 17.35
N ASN A 169 4.20 -1.87 16.09
CA ASN A 169 4.65 -3.07 15.38
C ASN A 169 5.80 -2.72 14.43
N GLU A 170 7.01 -3.12 14.82
CA GLU A 170 8.25 -2.86 14.07
C GLU A 170 8.23 -3.38 12.62
N SER A 171 7.36 -4.33 12.28
CA SER A 171 7.17 -4.82 10.91
C SER A 171 6.24 -3.94 10.05
N LYS A 172 5.68 -2.88 10.62
CA LYS A 172 4.76 -1.94 9.95
C LYS A 172 5.30 -0.52 9.98
N HIS A 173 4.67 0.30 9.16
CA HIS A 173 4.98 1.71 9.02
C HIS A 173 3.72 2.56 9.18
N THR A 174 3.90 3.83 9.53
CA THR A 174 2.85 4.84 9.63
C THR A 174 3.25 6.09 8.86
N MET A 175 2.27 6.98 8.66
CA MET A 175 2.47 8.31 8.13
C MET A 175 2.03 9.32 9.20
N HIS A 176 2.94 10.20 9.61
CA HIS A 176 2.64 11.26 10.57
C HIS A 176 1.50 12.16 10.05
N ASP A 177 0.65 12.67 10.94
CA ASP A 177 -0.55 13.46 10.57
C ASP A 177 -0.26 14.63 9.61
N LEU A 178 0.80 15.40 9.84
CA LEU A 178 1.23 16.50 8.96
C LEU A 178 1.66 16.01 7.58
N VAL A 179 2.29 14.83 7.51
CA VAL A 179 2.64 14.18 6.24
C VAL A 179 1.39 13.64 5.56
N HIS A 180 0.42 13.13 6.31
CA HIS A 180 -0.88 12.71 5.79
C HIS A 180 -1.68 13.88 5.22
N LYS A 181 -1.69 15.03 5.89
CA LYS A 181 -2.24 16.29 5.36
C LYS A 181 -1.56 16.69 4.05
N LEU A 182 -0.23 16.57 3.98
CA LEU A 182 0.51 16.78 2.74
C LEU A 182 0.12 15.78 1.63
N ALA A 183 -0.08 14.50 1.96
CA ALA A 183 -0.54 13.50 1.00
C ALA A 183 -1.95 13.84 0.48
N LYS A 184 -2.88 14.23 1.37
CA LYS A 184 -4.23 14.69 1.00
C LYS A 184 -4.15 15.88 0.03
N TRP A 185 -3.34 16.89 0.35
CA TRP A 185 -3.08 18.04 -0.54
C TRP A 185 -2.50 17.60 -1.89
N ALA A 186 -1.47 16.74 -1.90
CA ALA A 186 -0.82 16.25 -3.10
C ALA A 186 -1.75 15.40 -3.99
N SER A 187 -2.73 14.70 -3.38
CA SER A 187 -3.72 13.89 -4.10
C SER A 187 -4.69 14.72 -4.94
N GLY A 188 -4.81 16.03 -4.69
CA GLY A 188 -5.71 16.93 -5.42
C GLY A 188 -7.19 16.54 -5.32
N GLY A 189 -7.59 15.85 -4.25
CA GLY A 189 -8.97 15.39 -4.04
C GLY A 189 -9.33 14.10 -4.79
N THR A 190 -8.34 13.36 -5.30
CA THR A 190 -8.59 12.06 -5.97
C THR A 190 -8.79 10.91 -4.99
N CYS A 191 -8.25 11.02 -3.77
CA CYS A 191 -8.47 10.07 -2.68
C CYS A 191 -9.54 10.61 -1.72
N TYR A 192 -10.46 9.74 -1.31
CA TYR A 192 -11.54 10.09 -0.38
C TYR A 192 -11.73 9.01 0.66
N HIS A 193 -11.86 9.44 1.91
CA HIS A 193 -12.17 8.56 3.03
C HIS A 193 -13.65 8.69 3.45
N LEU A 194 -14.41 7.61 3.29
CA LEU A 194 -15.81 7.53 3.69
C LEU A 194 -15.91 7.34 5.21
N GLY A 195 -16.05 8.46 5.90
CA GLY A 195 -16.01 8.59 7.36
C GLY A 195 -15.76 10.04 7.79
N ASP A 196 -15.15 10.87 6.94
CA ASP A 196 -14.89 12.30 7.14
C ASP A 196 -16.16 13.18 7.09
N MET A 197 -17.36 12.59 7.24
CA MET A 197 -18.66 13.23 7.04
C MET A 197 -19.18 13.87 8.33
N SER A 198 -18.56 14.98 8.73
CA SER A 198 -19.19 15.99 9.59
C SER A 198 -19.62 17.19 8.72
N GLY A 199 -20.80 17.09 8.08
CA GLY A 199 -21.43 18.20 7.36
C GLY A 199 -21.81 17.91 5.91
N ALA A 200 -23.05 17.47 5.69
CA ALA A 200 -23.55 16.85 4.46
C ALA A 200 -23.60 17.75 3.19
N THR A 201 -23.40 19.07 3.27
CA THR A 201 -23.71 19.98 2.15
C THR A 201 -22.51 20.60 1.43
N LYS A 202 -21.31 20.63 2.03
CA LYS A 202 -20.11 21.22 1.39
C LYS A 202 -19.27 20.23 0.57
N GLN A 203 -19.45 18.91 0.72
CA GLN A 203 -18.55 17.90 0.15
C GLN A 203 -18.98 17.27 -1.19
N LEU A 204 -20.22 17.45 -1.68
CA LEU A 204 -20.65 16.86 -2.96
C LEU A 204 -19.73 17.27 -4.15
N ARG A 205 -19.19 18.50 -4.14
CA ARG A 205 -18.22 18.95 -5.14
C ARG A 205 -16.84 18.26 -5.03
N SER A 206 -16.45 17.74 -3.87
CA SER A 206 -15.17 17.03 -3.73
C SER A 206 -15.21 15.65 -4.39
N PHE A 207 -16.40 15.04 -4.51
CA PHE A 207 -16.57 13.73 -5.13
C PHE A 207 -16.40 13.73 -6.66
N GLU A 208 -16.43 14.89 -7.31
CA GLU A 208 -16.25 15.00 -8.77
C GLU A 208 -14.87 14.52 -9.25
N LYS A 209 -13.86 14.52 -8.38
CA LYS A 209 -12.49 14.08 -8.72
C LYS A 209 -12.13 12.71 -8.16
N VAL A 210 -13.01 12.12 -7.36
CA VAL A 210 -12.69 10.92 -6.59
C VAL A 210 -12.47 9.74 -7.52
N CYS A 211 -11.28 9.16 -7.40
CA CYS A 211 -10.86 7.95 -8.08
C CYS A 211 -10.56 6.82 -7.09
N HIS A 212 -10.22 7.15 -5.84
CA HIS A 212 -9.81 6.18 -4.84
C HIS A 212 -10.64 6.37 -3.58
N LEU A 213 -11.41 5.35 -3.23
CA LEU A 213 -12.27 5.34 -2.05
C LEU A 213 -11.72 4.39 -1.00
N SER A 214 -11.47 4.91 0.20
CA SER A 214 -11.26 4.10 1.39
C SER A 214 -12.35 4.34 2.42
N PHE A 215 -12.51 3.42 3.36
CA PHE A 215 -13.55 3.53 4.38
C PHE A 215 -13.22 2.68 5.60
N ALA A 216 -13.52 3.16 6.80
CA ALA A 216 -13.36 2.38 8.01
C ALA A 216 -14.39 1.24 8.02
N ARG A 217 -13.94 -0.02 8.13
CA ARG A 217 -14.81 -1.20 8.14
C ARG A 217 -15.76 -1.18 9.35
N GLY A 218 -17.07 -1.16 9.08
CA GLY A 218 -18.11 -1.27 10.10
C GLY A 218 -18.40 -2.72 10.50
N ASP A 219 -19.32 -2.92 11.45
CA ASP A 219 -19.86 -4.24 11.78
C ASP A 219 -20.71 -4.80 10.64
N VAL A 220 -21.58 -3.94 10.08
CA VAL A 220 -22.42 -4.23 8.91
C VAL A 220 -22.39 -3.03 7.97
N ASP A 221 -21.68 -3.18 6.85
CA ASP A 221 -21.58 -2.15 5.81
C ASP A 221 -22.64 -2.38 4.73
N GLY A 222 -23.74 -1.64 4.88
CA GLY A 222 -24.89 -1.65 3.98
C GLY A 222 -24.84 -0.58 2.90
N LYS A 223 -25.83 -0.60 1.99
CA LYS A 223 -25.99 0.40 0.94
C LYS A 223 -26.00 1.84 1.48
N CYS A 224 -26.58 2.06 2.67
CA CYS A 224 -26.66 3.39 3.30
C CYS A 224 -25.32 4.06 3.51
N LYS A 225 -24.29 3.29 3.87
CA LYS A 225 -22.94 3.79 4.02
C LYS A 225 -22.39 4.40 2.72
N PHE A 226 -22.81 3.85 1.59
CA PHE A 226 -22.32 4.20 0.26
C PHE A 226 -23.35 4.97 -0.57
N GLU A 227 -24.39 5.55 0.05
CA GLU A 227 -25.45 6.28 -0.64
C GLU A 227 -24.90 7.43 -1.49
N VAL A 228 -23.92 8.16 -0.96
CA VAL A 228 -23.23 9.27 -1.64
C VAL A 228 -22.64 8.86 -3.01
N LEU A 229 -22.28 7.59 -3.20
CA LEU A 229 -21.75 7.11 -4.49
C LEU A 229 -22.83 7.02 -5.58
N ASN A 230 -24.11 6.99 -5.21
CA ASN A 230 -25.23 7.03 -6.15
C ASN A 230 -25.69 8.47 -6.45
N GLU A 231 -25.37 9.43 -5.58
CA GLU A 231 -25.80 10.83 -5.72
C GLU A 231 -24.87 11.64 -6.64
N VAL A 232 -23.62 11.20 -6.80
CA VAL A 232 -22.61 11.94 -7.57
C VAL A 232 -22.52 11.39 -8.99
N GLU A 233 -22.75 12.27 -9.96
CA GLU A 233 -22.67 11.94 -11.38
C GLU A 233 -21.25 11.46 -11.78
N GLN A 234 -21.18 10.41 -12.58
CA GLN A 234 -19.95 9.85 -13.18
C GLN A 234 -18.96 9.18 -12.19
N VAL A 235 -19.29 9.02 -10.89
CA VAL A 235 -18.41 8.30 -9.95
C VAL A 235 -18.19 6.84 -10.38
N ASP A 236 -19.25 6.21 -10.89
CA ASP A 236 -19.23 4.88 -11.52
C ASP A 236 -18.17 4.76 -12.64
N LYS A 237 -17.93 5.85 -13.36
CA LYS A 237 -16.96 5.92 -14.47
C LYS A 237 -15.57 6.39 -14.05
N ARG A 238 -15.34 6.78 -12.79
CA ARG A 238 -14.04 7.27 -12.32
C ARG A 238 -13.40 6.38 -11.27
N LEU A 239 -14.19 5.72 -10.44
CA LEU A 239 -13.68 4.96 -9.31
C LEU A 239 -12.77 3.81 -9.77
N ARG A 240 -11.57 3.77 -9.19
CA ARG A 240 -10.48 2.81 -9.44
C ARG A 240 -10.16 1.97 -8.22
N THR A 241 -10.35 2.52 -7.01
CA THR A 241 -10.05 1.81 -5.77
C THR A 241 -11.26 1.78 -4.83
N PHE A 242 -11.56 0.61 -4.29
CA PHE A 242 -12.52 0.39 -3.22
C PHE A 242 -11.83 -0.39 -2.09
N LEU A 243 -11.45 0.30 -1.02
CA LEU A 243 -10.53 -0.21 0.01
C LEU A 243 -11.10 -0.07 1.43
N PRO A 244 -11.59 -1.14 2.06
CA PRO A 244 -11.84 -1.13 3.50
C PRO A 244 -10.52 -1.02 4.27
N LEU A 245 -10.51 -0.17 5.30
CA LEU A 245 -9.44 -0.03 6.27
C LEU A 245 -9.93 -0.50 7.63
N TYR A 246 -9.05 -1.06 8.46
CA TYR A 246 -9.40 -1.49 9.80
C TYR A 246 -8.36 -1.01 10.81
N PHE A 247 -8.82 -0.35 11.86
CA PHE A 247 -8.03 -0.09 13.05
C PHE A 247 -8.22 -1.25 14.00
N ASN A 248 -7.14 -1.99 14.26
CA ASN A 248 -7.07 -3.10 15.22
C ASN A 248 -7.78 -4.40 14.82
N LYS A 249 -7.30 -5.48 15.46
CA LYS A 249 -7.89 -6.83 15.45
C LYS A 249 -9.19 -6.81 16.24
N VAL A 250 -10.23 -6.11 15.79
CA VAL A 250 -11.54 -6.26 16.40
C VAL A 250 -12.03 -7.66 16.05
N TYR A 251 -12.02 -8.54 17.05
CA TYR A 251 -12.52 -9.89 16.94
C TYR A 251 -14.03 -9.84 16.69
N GLY A 252 -14.48 -10.42 15.58
CA GLY A 252 -15.89 -10.45 15.25
C GLY A 252 -16.13 -10.63 13.77
N ARG A 253 -17.31 -11.13 13.43
CA ARG A 253 -17.74 -11.25 12.03
C ARG A 253 -18.18 -9.88 11.54
N ARG A 254 -17.53 -9.39 10.48
CA ARG A 254 -17.90 -8.16 9.79
C ARG A 254 -18.58 -8.49 8.49
N TYR A 255 -19.63 -7.76 8.16
CA TYR A 255 -20.46 -8.07 6.99
C TYR A 255 -20.49 -6.87 6.05
N ILE A 256 -20.44 -7.15 4.75
CA ILE A 256 -20.84 -6.21 3.71
C ILE A 256 -22.07 -6.82 3.04
N THR A 257 -23.10 -6.01 2.87
CA THR A 257 -24.40 -6.52 2.40
C THR A 257 -24.33 -7.02 0.96
N GLN A 258 -25.16 -8.01 0.62
CA GLN A 258 -25.22 -8.49 -0.76
C GLN A 258 -25.69 -7.42 -1.75
N THR A 259 -26.53 -6.47 -1.31
CA THR A 259 -26.89 -5.28 -2.10
C THR A 259 -25.65 -4.50 -2.55
N VAL A 260 -24.65 -4.34 -1.69
CA VAL A 260 -23.39 -3.66 -2.10
C VAL A 260 -22.63 -4.52 -3.11
N ILE A 261 -22.52 -5.82 -2.86
CA ILE A 261 -21.76 -6.73 -3.72
C ILE A 261 -22.40 -6.89 -5.11
N ILE A 262 -23.73 -7.03 -5.18
CA ILE A 262 -24.49 -7.36 -6.39
C ILE A 262 -24.89 -6.10 -7.15
N ASP A 263 -25.33 -5.04 -6.45
CA ASP A 263 -25.91 -3.87 -7.12
C ASP A 263 -24.92 -2.71 -7.25
N LEU A 264 -24.03 -2.52 -6.28
CA LEU A 264 -23.15 -1.35 -6.24
C LEU A 264 -21.81 -1.61 -6.92
N LEU A 265 -21.06 -2.63 -6.48
CA LEU A 265 -19.71 -2.90 -6.98
C LEU A 265 -19.63 -3.08 -8.51
N PRO A 266 -20.55 -3.79 -9.18
CA PRO A 266 -20.48 -3.99 -10.63
C PRO A 266 -20.67 -2.72 -11.46
N LYS A 267 -21.17 -1.63 -10.86
CA LYS A 267 -21.29 -0.32 -11.54
C LYS A 267 -19.92 0.30 -11.79
N PHE A 268 -18.92 0.01 -10.96
CA PHE A 268 -17.58 0.61 -11.05
C PHE A 268 -16.72 -0.06 -12.12
N ARG A 269 -17.08 0.10 -13.39
CA ARG A 269 -16.41 -0.61 -14.51
C ARG A 269 -14.94 -0.28 -14.67
N ARG A 270 -14.47 0.87 -14.14
CA ARG A 270 -13.05 1.29 -14.15
C ARG A 270 -12.26 0.84 -12.92
N LEU A 271 -12.86 0.06 -12.02
CA LEU A 271 -12.22 -0.43 -10.82
C LEU A 271 -10.98 -1.25 -11.17
N ARG A 272 -9.85 -0.87 -10.57
CA ARG A 272 -8.55 -1.55 -10.66
C ARG A 272 -8.24 -2.32 -9.38
N MET A 273 -8.75 -1.85 -8.26
CA MET A 273 -8.52 -2.44 -6.96
C MET A 273 -9.82 -2.61 -6.20
N LEU A 274 -10.12 -3.85 -5.86
CA LEU A 274 -11.22 -4.24 -5.00
C LEU A 274 -10.66 -5.04 -3.83
N SER A 275 -10.85 -4.52 -2.62
CA SER A 275 -10.63 -5.29 -1.41
C SER A 275 -11.94 -5.45 -0.65
N LEU A 276 -12.22 -6.67 -0.25
CA LEU A 276 -13.30 -7.07 0.66
C LEU A 276 -12.71 -7.76 1.89
N GLU A 277 -11.47 -7.39 2.23
CA GLU A 277 -10.70 -7.98 3.31
C GLU A 277 -11.44 -7.96 4.64
N GLY A 278 -11.54 -9.16 5.24
CA GLY A 278 -12.16 -9.42 6.52
C GLY A 278 -13.68 -9.25 6.55
N TYR A 279 -14.34 -9.13 5.40
CA TYR A 279 -15.79 -9.33 5.31
C TYR A 279 -16.15 -10.79 5.15
N TYR A 280 -17.18 -11.20 5.89
CA TYR A 280 -17.84 -12.49 5.76
C TYR A 280 -18.75 -12.49 4.54
N VAL A 281 -18.14 -12.70 3.37
CA VAL A 281 -18.87 -12.87 2.11
C VAL A 281 -19.06 -14.35 1.82
N ARG A 282 -20.32 -14.76 1.59
CA ARG A 282 -20.68 -16.17 1.31
C ARG A 282 -20.69 -16.49 -0.17
N GLU A 283 -21.06 -15.53 -1.00
CA GLU A 283 -21.26 -15.70 -2.44
C GLU A 283 -20.85 -14.41 -3.15
N PHE A 284 -20.22 -14.56 -4.31
CA PHE A 284 -19.85 -13.47 -5.20
C PHE A 284 -20.62 -13.63 -6.52
N PRO A 285 -21.17 -12.54 -7.09
CA PRO A 285 -21.98 -12.61 -8.30
C PRO A 285 -21.13 -12.83 -9.55
N GLU A 286 -21.73 -13.44 -10.58
CA GLU A 286 -21.08 -13.60 -11.89
C GLU A 286 -20.75 -12.25 -12.56
N SER A 287 -21.39 -11.14 -12.15
CA SER A 287 -21.05 -9.80 -12.62
C SER A 287 -19.66 -9.32 -12.18
N PHE A 288 -18.97 -10.02 -11.26
CA PHE A 288 -17.56 -9.70 -10.93
C PHE A 288 -16.65 -9.78 -12.16
N GLY A 289 -16.93 -10.69 -13.10
CA GLY A 289 -16.18 -10.80 -14.35
C GLY A 289 -16.32 -9.59 -15.28
N ASP A 290 -17.29 -8.70 -15.03
CA ASP A 290 -17.47 -7.46 -15.79
C ASP A 290 -16.49 -6.34 -15.37
N LEU A 291 -15.82 -6.49 -14.23
CA LEU A 291 -14.78 -5.57 -13.75
C LEU A 291 -13.47 -5.77 -14.52
N ARG A 292 -13.50 -5.63 -15.85
CA ARG A 292 -12.41 -6.00 -16.76
C ARG A 292 -11.10 -5.24 -16.52
N HIS A 293 -11.14 -4.10 -15.83
CA HIS A 293 -9.96 -3.31 -15.48
C HIS A 293 -9.32 -3.71 -14.14
N LEU A 294 -9.92 -4.67 -13.43
CA LEU A 294 -9.44 -5.11 -12.13
C LEU A 294 -8.04 -5.73 -12.25
N ARG A 295 -7.14 -5.25 -11.40
CA ARG A 295 -5.73 -5.64 -11.30
C ARG A 295 -5.41 -6.23 -9.92
N PHE A 296 -6.18 -5.87 -8.90
CA PHE A 296 -6.04 -6.35 -7.54
C PHE A 296 -7.41 -6.75 -6.99
N LEU A 297 -7.51 -8.00 -6.55
CA LEU A 297 -8.67 -8.55 -5.86
C LEU A 297 -8.23 -9.18 -4.55
N ASN A 298 -8.69 -8.60 -3.43
CA ASN A 298 -8.41 -9.13 -2.10
C ASN A 298 -9.69 -9.58 -1.42
N LEU A 299 -9.80 -10.87 -1.19
CA LEU A 299 -10.92 -11.53 -0.53
C LEU A 299 -10.46 -12.21 0.77
N PHE A 300 -9.37 -11.72 1.38
CA PHE A 300 -8.82 -12.27 2.62
C PHE A 300 -9.94 -12.53 3.65
N GLY A 301 -9.98 -13.76 4.17
CA GLY A 301 -10.95 -14.19 5.18
C GLY A 301 -12.39 -14.36 4.69
N ALA A 302 -12.66 -14.30 3.38
CA ALA A 302 -14.01 -14.56 2.86
C ALA A 302 -14.45 -16.01 3.12
N MET A 303 -15.74 -16.21 3.34
CA MET A 303 -16.32 -17.51 3.70
C MET A 303 -17.05 -18.17 2.52
N THR A 304 -16.65 -17.83 1.29
CA THR A 304 -17.23 -18.44 0.09
C THR A 304 -16.75 -19.87 -0.10
N LYS A 305 -17.60 -20.71 -0.70
CA LYS A 305 -17.23 -22.09 -1.08
C LYS A 305 -16.50 -22.15 -2.42
N SER A 306 -16.79 -21.21 -3.31
CA SER A 306 -16.23 -21.09 -4.66
C SER A 306 -16.18 -19.63 -5.11
N LEU A 307 -15.28 -19.32 -6.03
CA LEU A 307 -15.35 -18.08 -6.80
C LEU A 307 -16.24 -18.30 -8.04
N PRO A 308 -16.96 -17.27 -8.52
CA PRO A 308 -17.76 -17.36 -9.75
C PRO A 308 -16.86 -17.65 -10.95
N GLU A 309 -17.36 -18.36 -11.96
CA GLU A 309 -16.54 -18.73 -13.11
C GLU A 309 -16.09 -17.51 -13.92
N SER A 310 -16.92 -16.48 -13.94
CA SER A 310 -16.57 -15.19 -14.55
C SER A 310 -15.33 -14.52 -13.92
N THR A 311 -14.87 -14.94 -12.73
CA THR A 311 -13.56 -14.48 -12.21
C THR A 311 -12.43 -14.75 -13.22
N SER A 312 -12.54 -15.82 -14.01
CA SER A 312 -11.61 -16.17 -15.09
C SER A 312 -11.62 -15.18 -16.28
N SER A 313 -12.56 -14.24 -16.35
CA SER A 313 -12.59 -13.18 -17.38
C SER A 313 -11.84 -11.90 -16.99
N LEU A 314 -11.28 -11.84 -15.78
CA LEU A 314 -10.50 -10.71 -15.28
C LEU A 314 -9.08 -10.69 -15.85
N LEU A 315 -8.95 -10.58 -17.17
CA LEU A 315 -7.67 -10.75 -17.88
C LEU A 315 -6.57 -9.77 -17.45
N ASN A 316 -6.92 -8.64 -16.81
CA ASN A 316 -5.97 -7.65 -16.28
C ASN A 316 -5.56 -7.91 -14.82
N LEU A 317 -6.05 -8.98 -14.20
CA LEU A 317 -5.79 -9.27 -12.79
C LEU A 317 -4.31 -9.63 -12.60
N HIS A 318 -3.60 -8.86 -11.77
CA HIS A 318 -2.21 -9.10 -11.39
C HIS A 318 -2.11 -9.77 -10.02
N ILE A 319 -3.03 -9.44 -9.10
CA ILE A 319 -2.95 -9.84 -7.71
C ILE A 319 -4.29 -10.41 -7.27
N LEU A 320 -4.29 -11.65 -6.78
CA LEU A 320 -5.44 -12.33 -6.20
C LEU A 320 -5.08 -12.83 -4.79
N LYS A 321 -5.68 -12.23 -3.76
CA LYS A 321 -5.50 -12.64 -2.37
C LYS A 321 -6.75 -13.37 -1.87
N LEU A 322 -6.55 -14.63 -1.48
CA LEU A 322 -7.55 -15.57 -0.96
C LEU A 322 -7.12 -16.14 0.40
N LYS A 323 -6.12 -15.55 1.04
CA LYS A 323 -5.63 -16.01 2.32
C LYS A 323 -6.75 -16.10 3.36
N ASP A 324 -6.69 -17.15 4.17
CA ASP A 324 -7.63 -17.52 5.21
C ASP A 324 -9.09 -17.68 4.73
N CYS A 325 -9.31 -17.90 3.43
CA CYS A 325 -10.60 -18.34 2.88
C CYS A 325 -10.84 -19.83 3.17
N SER A 326 -11.00 -20.17 4.45
CA SER A 326 -11.06 -21.55 4.96
C SER A 326 -12.21 -22.40 4.39
N SER A 327 -13.26 -21.77 3.87
CA SER A 327 -14.41 -22.45 3.24
C SER A 327 -14.25 -22.67 1.74
N LEU A 328 -13.27 -22.04 1.10
CA LEU A 328 -13.03 -22.14 -0.33
C LEU A 328 -12.51 -23.54 -0.66
N ARG A 329 -13.22 -24.27 -1.52
CA ARG A 329 -12.89 -25.63 -1.96
C ARG A 329 -12.47 -25.70 -3.41
N LYS A 330 -12.93 -24.76 -4.24
CA LYS A 330 -12.70 -24.77 -5.69
C LYS A 330 -12.33 -23.39 -6.20
N LEU A 331 -11.30 -23.33 -7.02
CA LEU A 331 -11.00 -22.19 -7.88
C LEU A 331 -11.74 -22.34 -9.23
N PRO A 332 -11.96 -21.25 -9.97
CA PRO A 332 -12.52 -21.30 -11.32
C PRO A 332 -11.71 -22.21 -12.24
N PHE A 333 -12.36 -23.06 -13.02
CA PHE A 333 -11.76 -24.00 -13.96
C PHE A 333 -10.90 -23.29 -15.01
N LYS A 334 -11.30 -22.08 -15.43
CA LYS A 334 -10.59 -21.27 -16.42
C LYS A 334 -9.63 -20.25 -15.81
N ILE A 335 -9.21 -20.41 -14.55
CA ILE A 335 -8.29 -19.45 -13.88
C ILE A 335 -6.96 -19.27 -14.64
N ARG A 336 -6.51 -20.28 -15.40
CA ARG A 336 -5.36 -20.19 -16.32
C ARG A 336 -5.46 -19.05 -17.35
N ASN A 337 -6.67 -18.57 -17.64
CA ASN A 337 -6.89 -17.44 -18.55
C ASN A 337 -6.40 -16.11 -17.97
N LEU A 338 -6.10 -16.04 -16.66
CA LEU A 338 -5.60 -14.84 -16.00
C LEU A 338 -4.12 -14.60 -16.32
N ILE A 339 -3.72 -14.58 -17.58
CA ILE A 339 -2.33 -14.57 -18.06
C ILE A 339 -1.43 -13.46 -17.46
N ASN A 340 -2.02 -12.40 -16.91
CA ASN A 340 -1.31 -11.31 -16.25
C ASN A 340 -1.16 -11.50 -14.73
N LEU A 341 -1.70 -12.57 -14.13
CA LEU A 341 -1.62 -12.84 -12.71
C LEU A 341 -0.15 -13.09 -12.30
N ARG A 342 0.29 -12.36 -11.28
CA ARG A 342 1.64 -12.36 -10.72
C ARG A 342 1.69 -12.86 -9.28
N TYR A 343 0.62 -12.59 -8.54
CA TYR A 343 0.54 -12.88 -7.12
C TYR A 343 -0.76 -13.62 -6.81
N LEU A 344 -0.63 -14.84 -6.27
CA LEU A 344 -1.75 -15.66 -5.84
C LEU A 344 -1.49 -16.15 -4.42
N ASP A 345 -2.16 -15.53 -3.45
CA ASP A 345 -2.07 -15.92 -2.04
C ASP A 345 -3.28 -16.79 -1.65
N ILE A 346 -3.02 -18.05 -1.35
CA ILE A 346 -4.01 -19.05 -0.92
C ILE A 346 -3.65 -19.66 0.44
N ILE A 347 -2.88 -18.95 1.27
CA ILE A 347 -2.56 -19.42 2.64
C ILE A 347 -3.85 -19.75 3.39
N GLY A 348 -3.93 -20.90 4.05
CA GLY A 348 -5.10 -21.25 4.86
C GLY A 348 -6.34 -21.65 4.05
N VAL A 349 -6.19 -21.86 2.72
CA VAL A 349 -7.23 -22.41 1.85
C VAL A 349 -7.05 -23.93 1.68
N TYR A 350 -8.16 -24.66 1.66
CA TYR A 350 -8.21 -26.11 1.47
C TYR A 350 -8.91 -26.44 0.15
N LEU A 351 -8.17 -26.42 -0.96
CA LEU A 351 -8.73 -26.76 -2.28
C LEU A 351 -8.85 -28.27 -2.45
N ASP A 352 -9.98 -28.72 -3.00
CA ASP A 352 -10.19 -30.13 -3.35
C ASP A 352 -9.21 -30.55 -4.46
N GLU A 353 -9.01 -29.69 -5.47
CA GLU A 353 -8.11 -29.91 -6.60
C GLU A 353 -7.49 -28.58 -7.07
N MET A 354 -6.27 -28.64 -7.60
CA MET A 354 -5.64 -27.49 -8.26
C MET A 354 -6.08 -27.41 -9.72
N PRO A 355 -6.44 -26.21 -10.23
CA PRO A 355 -6.80 -26.05 -11.63
C PRO A 355 -5.61 -26.34 -12.55
N LEU A 356 -5.90 -26.87 -13.75
CA LEU A 356 -4.91 -27.19 -14.77
C LEU A 356 -4.36 -25.91 -15.43
N GLY A 357 -3.12 -25.95 -15.92
CA GLY A 357 -2.51 -24.85 -16.69
C GLY A 357 -1.84 -23.75 -15.84
N MET A 358 -1.66 -23.97 -14.53
CA MET A 358 -1.00 -23.00 -13.65
C MET A 358 0.50 -22.82 -13.93
N ASN A 359 1.07 -23.60 -14.83
CA ASN A 359 2.45 -23.51 -15.28
C ASN A 359 2.73 -22.35 -16.26
N GLU A 360 1.68 -21.73 -16.80
CA GLU A 360 1.78 -20.71 -17.85
C GLU A 360 1.94 -19.28 -17.32
N PHE A 361 1.69 -19.03 -16.04
CA PHE A 361 1.85 -17.71 -15.43
C PHE A 361 3.32 -17.30 -15.45
N LYS A 362 3.64 -16.02 -15.72
CA LYS A 362 5.04 -15.57 -15.89
C LYS A 362 5.84 -15.50 -14.58
N CYS A 363 5.14 -15.34 -13.46
CA CYS A 363 5.71 -15.15 -12.14
C CYS A 363 4.61 -15.48 -11.13
N LEU A 364 4.77 -16.49 -10.29
CA LEU A 364 3.82 -16.82 -9.23
C LEU A 364 4.54 -16.76 -7.89
N GLN A 365 4.14 -15.83 -7.04
CA GLN A 365 4.36 -15.97 -5.59
C GLN A 365 3.24 -16.84 -5.04
N PHE A 366 3.63 -18.00 -4.53
CA PHE A 366 2.74 -19.04 -4.04
C PHE A 366 3.07 -19.29 -2.57
N ILE A 367 2.09 -19.56 -1.71
CA ILE A 367 2.40 -19.93 -0.33
C ILE A 367 1.55 -21.14 0.04
N VAL A 368 2.22 -22.23 0.44
CA VAL A 368 1.58 -23.51 0.79
C VAL A 368 0.93 -23.37 2.18
N GLY A 369 -0.34 -23.73 2.30
CA GLY A 369 -1.04 -23.83 3.59
C GLY A 369 -0.99 -25.24 4.20
N LYS A 370 -1.19 -25.34 5.53
CA LYS A 370 -1.47 -26.63 6.21
C LYS A 370 -2.67 -27.30 5.55
N GLY A 371 -2.53 -28.53 5.09
CA GLY A 371 -3.60 -29.29 4.41
C GLY A 371 -3.36 -29.58 2.93
N PHE A 372 -2.19 -29.26 2.41
CA PHE A 372 -1.75 -29.56 1.04
C PHE A 372 -1.44 -31.07 0.86
N GLY A 373 -2.41 -31.94 1.16
CA GLY A 373 -2.22 -33.39 1.25
C GLY A 373 -1.96 -34.13 -0.07
N ILE A 374 -1.97 -33.44 -1.23
CA ILE A 374 -1.89 -34.09 -2.56
C ILE A 374 -0.94 -33.35 -3.55
N GLY A 375 -0.34 -32.21 -3.18
CA GLY A 375 0.00 -31.19 -4.18
C GLY A 375 1.45 -31.03 -4.66
N LEU A 376 2.46 -31.76 -4.16
CA LEU A 376 3.84 -31.61 -4.68
C LEU A 376 3.94 -31.98 -6.17
N LYS A 377 3.20 -32.99 -6.63
CA LYS A 377 3.14 -33.38 -8.06
C LYS A 377 2.66 -32.22 -8.95
N ASN A 378 1.82 -31.33 -8.43
CA ASN A 378 1.32 -30.16 -9.16
C ASN A 378 2.31 -28.98 -9.14
N LEU A 379 3.16 -28.88 -8.10
CA LEU A 379 4.27 -27.91 -8.06
C LEU A 379 5.33 -28.21 -9.13
N LYS A 380 5.51 -29.48 -9.52
CA LYS A 380 6.36 -29.87 -10.66
C LYS A 380 6.01 -29.06 -11.91
N ASN A 381 4.72 -28.86 -12.15
CA ASN A 381 4.24 -28.14 -13.31
C ASN A 381 4.49 -26.62 -13.21
N LEU A 382 4.53 -26.02 -12.01
CA LEU A 382 4.75 -24.57 -11.82
C LEU A 382 6.20 -24.15 -12.13
N LYS A 383 6.54 -23.93 -13.40
CA LYS A 383 7.91 -23.56 -13.83
C LYS A 383 8.33 -22.13 -13.45
N SER A 384 7.40 -21.29 -13.01
CA SER A 384 7.53 -19.83 -12.97
C SER A 384 7.36 -19.21 -11.57
N LEU A 385 7.82 -19.90 -10.53
CA LEU A 385 7.84 -19.35 -9.17
C LEU A 385 8.93 -18.27 -9.05
N CYS A 386 8.61 -17.09 -8.52
CA CYS A 386 9.57 -15.96 -8.46
C CYS A 386 9.32 -15.05 -7.24
N GLY A 387 10.39 -14.62 -6.54
CA GLY A 387 10.29 -13.80 -5.31
C GLY A 387 11.00 -14.38 -4.06
N LYS A 388 10.92 -13.64 -2.94
CA LYS A 388 11.54 -14.00 -1.64
C LYS A 388 10.71 -15.00 -0.80
N HIS A 389 9.39 -15.06 -0.96
CA HIS A 389 8.52 -15.94 -0.13
C HIS A 389 7.67 -16.89 -1.00
N CYS A 390 8.28 -17.45 -2.05
CA CYS A 390 7.59 -18.17 -3.14
C CYS A 390 7.00 -19.52 -2.78
N ILE A 391 7.47 -20.10 -1.69
CA ILE A 391 6.93 -21.30 -1.06
C ILE A 391 7.33 -21.13 0.42
N SER A 392 6.34 -20.96 1.28
CA SER A 392 6.54 -21.10 2.73
C SER A 392 5.66 -22.21 3.28
N ARG A 393 6.00 -22.74 4.48
CA ARG A 393 5.23 -23.77 5.19
C ARG A 393 5.26 -25.17 4.59
N LEU A 394 6.40 -25.55 3.99
CA LEU A 394 6.62 -26.88 3.37
C LEU A 394 6.61 -28.03 4.36
N GLU A 395 6.96 -27.79 5.62
CA GLU A 395 6.89 -28.74 6.75
C GLU A 395 5.47 -29.29 6.97
N ASN A 396 4.46 -28.70 6.33
CA ASN A 396 3.08 -29.16 6.38
C ASN A 396 2.71 -30.12 5.24
N VAL A 397 3.67 -30.45 4.38
CA VAL A 397 3.51 -31.44 3.31
C VAL A 397 3.97 -32.80 3.85
N VAL A 398 3.06 -33.77 3.84
CA VAL A 398 3.24 -35.08 4.49
C VAL A 398 4.24 -36.00 3.75
N ASP A 399 4.59 -35.68 2.50
CA ASP A 399 5.32 -36.56 1.58
C ASP A 399 6.55 -35.86 0.95
N LEU A 400 7.46 -35.35 1.81
CA LEU A 400 8.66 -34.61 1.40
C LEU A 400 9.83 -35.50 0.94
N HIS A 401 9.79 -36.81 1.19
CA HIS A 401 10.91 -37.69 0.92
C HIS A 401 11.02 -37.96 -0.60
N GLU A 402 12.15 -37.60 -1.20
CA GLU A 402 12.56 -37.72 -2.61
C GLU A 402 11.90 -36.80 -3.65
N THR A 403 10.57 -36.62 -3.66
CA THR A 403 9.92 -35.87 -4.76
C THR A 403 10.01 -34.34 -4.59
N GLY A 404 10.09 -33.85 -3.35
CA GLY A 404 10.12 -32.41 -3.04
C GLY A 404 11.45 -31.73 -3.39
N GLU A 405 12.57 -32.34 -3.05
CA GLU A 405 13.92 -31.79 -3.30
C GLU A 405 14.22 -31.64 -4.80
N LEU A 406 13.87 -32.64 -5.61
CA LEU A 406 14.04 -32.60 -7.07
C LEU A 406 13.20 -31.50 -7.73
N ILE A 407 11.97 -31.24 -7.25
CA ILE A 407 11.08 -30.22 -7.81
C ILE A 407 11.57 -28.80 -7.48
N LEU A 408 12.17 -28.60 -6.30
CA LEU A 408 12.67 -27.31 -5.84
C LEU A 408 14.00 -26.94 -6.51
N ASN A 409 14.88 -27.92 -6.71
CA ASN A 409 16.20 -27.72 -7.35
C ASN A 409 16.10 -27.19 -8.80
N ASP A 410 15.00 -27.48 -9.51
CA ASP A 410 14.75 -26.99 -10.87
C ASP A 410 14.27 -25.52 -10.93
N LYS A 411 14.05 -24.84 -9.79
CA LYS A 411 13.45 -23.50 -9.75
C LYS A 411 14.47 -22.39 -9.50
N GLN A 412 15.20 -22.02 -10.55
CA GLN A 412 16.27 -21.00 -10.53
C GLN A 412 15.87 -19.58 -10.06
N LYS A 413 14.58 -19.27 -9.96
CA LYS A 413 14.05 -17.93 -9.59
C LYS A 413 13.53 -17.83 -8.14
N LEU A 414 13.59 -18.91 -7.36
CA LEU A 414 13.30 -18.89 -5.93
C LEU A 414 14.49 -18.26 -5.18
N LYS A 415 14.27 -17.16 -4.44
CA LYS A 415 15.33 -16.47 -3.70
C LYS A 415 15.47 -16.97 -2.26
N VAL A 416 14.37 -17.35 -1.59
CA VAL A 416 14.36 -17.89 -0.22
C VAL A 416 13.20 -18.90 -0.08
N LEU A 417 13.47 -19.99 0.66
CA LEU A 417 12.49 -20.97 1.13
C LEU A 417 12.32 -20.74 2.63
N GLN A 418 11.08 -20.59 3.08
CA GLN A 418 10.76 -20.63 4.52
C GLN A 418 10.08 -21.97 4.81
N LEU A 419 10.67 -22.74 5.72
CA LEU A 419 10.01 -23.88 6.34
C LEU A 419 9.01 -23.27 7.36
#